data_AF-A0A831KDA9-F1
#
_entry.id   AF-A0A831KDA9-F1
#
_cell.length_a   1.000
_cell.length_b   1.000
_cell.length_c   1.000
_cell.angle_alpha   90.00
_cell.angle_beta   90.00
_cell.angle_gamma   90.00
#
_symmetry.space_group_name_H-M   'P 1'
#
loop_
_entity.id
_entity.type
_entity.pdbx_description
1 polymer ?
#
loop_
_entity_poly.entity_id
_entity_poly.type
_entity_poly.pdbx_seq_one_letter_code
_entity_poly.pdbx_strand_id
1 'polypeptide(L)' 'MAMKRKTFMELTVGSFVLVGLLAALVMVLTIANRQNVFVKRYRLFAIFETVGGLKVGAPVFLAGVEVGTVNSLSFT' A
#
# COMPACT_ATOMS: atom_id res chain seq x y z
N MET A 1 -28.38 45.28 18.48
CA MET A 1 -26.95 44.94 18.46
C MET A 1 -26.83 43.42 18.36
N ALA A 2 -26.92 42.84 17.16
CA ALA A 2 -27.01 41.39 17.02
C ALA A 2 -26.32 40.88 15.76
N MET A 3 -25.70 39.72 15.94
CA MET A 3 -25.58 38.65 14.95
C MET A 3 -24.36 38.67 14.00
N LYS A 4 -23.23 38.14 14.48
CA LYS A 4 -22.19 37.49 13.65
C LYS A 4 -21.81 36.10 14.19
N ARG A 5 -22.78 35.29 14.61
CA ARG A 5 -22.51 33.96 15.20
C ARG A 5 -22.47 32.83 14.16
N LYS A 6 -23.18 32.97 13.02
CA LYS A 6 -23.24 31.92 11.98
C LYS A 6 -21.91 31.69 11.25
N THR A 7 -21.20 32.75 10.88
CA THR A 7 -19.97 32.66 10.07
C THR A 7 -18.86 31.89 10.79
N PHE A 8 -18.73 32.03 12.12
CA PHE A 8 -17.73 31.28 12.89
C PHE A 8 -18.03 29.78 12.95
N MET A 9 -19.31 29.38 13.02
CA MET A 9 -19.70 27.98 12.99
C MET A 9 -19.46 27.36 11.62
N GLU A 10 -19.84 28.04 10.54
CA GLU A 10 -19.61 27.55 9.17
C GLU A 10 -18.11 27.43 8.84
N LEU A 11 -17.28 28.39 9.29
CA LEU A 11 -15.84 28.36 9.10
C LEU A 11 -15.18 27.19 9.86
N THR A 12 -15.65 26.91 11.09
CA THR A 12 -15.12 25.82 11.92
C THR A 12 -15.49 24.45 11.34
N VAL A 13 -16.72 24.29 10.86
CA VAL A 13 -17.17 23.05 10.22
C VAL A 13 -16.42 22.83 8.89
N GLY A 14 -16.26 23.86 8.08
CA GLY A 14 -15.50 23.79 6.83
C GLY A 14 -14.04 23.38 7.06
N SER A 15 -13.38 23.97 8.06
CA SER A 15 -12.02 23.59 8.44
C SER A 15 -11.92 22.15 8.92
N PHE A 16 -12.89 21.67 9.70
CA PHE A 16 -12.90 20.29 10.18
C PHE A 16 -12.98 19.28 9.03
N VAL A 17 -13.89 19.53 8.08
CA VAL A 17 -14.03 18.70 6.88
C VAL A 17 -12.76 18.74 6.02
N LEU A 18 -12.16 19.93 5.84
CA LEU A 18 -10.93 20.08 5.06
C LEU A 18 -9.77 19.28 5.67
N VAL A 19 -9.59 19.34 6.99
CA VAL A 19 -8.56 18.56 7.70
C VAL A 19 -8.84 17.06 7.58
N GLY A 20 -10.10 16.62 7.73
CA GLY A 20 -10.47 15.21 7.54
C GLY A 20 -10.16 14.71 6.13
N LEU A 21 -10.42 15.54 5.11
CA LEU A 21 -10.17 15.20 3.72
C LEU A 21 -8.65 15.11 3.42
N LEU A 22 -7.86 16.03 3.97
CA LEU A 22 -6.39 15.98 3.89
C LEU A 22 -5.83 14.75 4.59
N ALA A 23 -6.34 14.41 5.78
CA ALA A 23 -5.93 13.21 6.51
C ALA A 23 -6.26 11.92 5.73
N ALA A 24 -7.44 11.85 5.11
CA ALA A 24 -7.84 10.74 4.25
C ALA A 24 -6.91 10.61 3.03
N LEU A 25 -6.58 11.73 2.37
CA LEU A 25 -5.66 11.76 1.25
C LEU A 25 -4.28 11.20 1.64
N VAL A 26 -3.73 11.68 2.77
CA VAL A 26 -2.44 11.22 3.29
C VAL A 26 -2.48 9.72 3.59
N MET A 27 -3.53 9.24 4.27
CA MET A 27 -3.69 7.80 4.54
C MET A 27 -3.67 6.97 3.26
N VAL A 28 -4.47 7.33 2.25
CA VAL A 28 -4.52 6.60 0.98
C VAL A 28 -3.16 6.60 0.29
N LEU A 29 -2.48 7.74 0.23
CA LEU A 29 -1.14 7.85 -0.36
C LEU A 29 -0.11 7.00 0.40
N THR A 30 -0.15 6.99 1.74
CA THR A 30 0.76 6.17 2.55
C THR A 30 0.52 4.67 2.34
N ILE A 31 -0.73 4.23 2.26
CA ILE A 31 -1.09 2.82 2.01
C ILE A 31 -0.66 2.42 0.60
N ALA A 32 -0.90 3.28 -0.40
CA ALA A 32 -0.47 3.04 -1.78
C ALA A 32 1.05 2.91 -1.90
N ASN A 33 1.81 3.74 -1.16
CA ASN A 33 3.26 3.67 -1.14
C ASN A 33 3.78 2.40 -0.43
N ARG A 34 3.18 2.03 0.70
CA ARG A 34 3.56 0.83 1.49
C ARG A 34 3.42 -0.48 0.73
N GLN A 35 2.50 -0.54 -0.24
CA GLN A 35 2.30 -1.75 -1.04
C GLN A 35 3.36 -1.96 -2.13
N ASN A 36 4.39 -1.10 -2.24
CA ASN A 36 5.43 -1.20 -3.27
C ASN A 36 4.84 -1.40 -4.69
N VAL A 37 3.62 -0.87 -4.93
CA VAL A 37 2.89 -1.04 -6.19
C VAL A 37 3.64 -0.37 -7.34
N PHE A 38 4.42 0.67 -7.02
CA PHE A 38 5.25 1.42 -7.97
C PHE A 38 6.62 0.80 -8.24
N VAL A 39 7.03 -0.25 -7.53
CA VAL A 39 8.27 -0.95 -7.83
C VAL A 39 7.98 -1.90 -8.98
N LYS A 40 8.62 -1.69 -10.15
CA LYS A 40 8.49 -2.57 -11.32
C LYS A 40 8.84 -4.00 -10.90
N ARG A 41 7.81 -4.83 -10.66
CA ARG A 41 7.98 -6.26 -10.41
C ARG A 41 8.22 -6.95 -11.75
N TYR A 42 9.35 -7.64 -11.88
CA TYR A 42 9.63 -8.49 -13.02
C TYR A 42 9.36 -9.94 -12.65
N ARG A 43 8.69 -10.68 -13.52
CA ARG A 43 8.50 -12.12 -13.36
C ARG A 43 9.75 -12.83 -13.86
N LEU A 44 10.38 -13.59 -12.99
CA LEU A 44 11.51 -14.44 -13.32
C LEU A 44 11.04 -15.90 -13.27
N PHE A 45 11.50 -16.68 -14.25
CA PHE A 45 11.29 -18.13 -14.29
C PHE A 45 12.62 -18.81 -13.99
N ALA A 46 12.60 -19.76 -13.08
CA ALA A 46 13.76 -20.57 -12.73
C ALA A 46 13.33 -22.04 -12.70
N ILE A 47 14.20 -22.91 -13.20
CA ILE A 47 13.98 -24.35 -13.25
C ILE A 47 14.82 -24.97 -12.14
N PHE A 48 14.20 -25.82 -11.34
CA PHE A 48 14.85 -26.53 -10.24
C PHE A 48 14.59 -28.04 -10.38
N GLU A 49 15.58 -28.86 -10.07
CA GLU A 49 15.45 -30.33 -10.11
C GLU A 49 14.57 -30.86 -8.97
N THR A 50 14.52 -30.16 -7.83
CA THR A 50 13.68 -30.53 -6.67
C THR A 50 13.29 -29.29 -5.89
N VAL A 51 12.01 -29.14 -5.58
CA VAL A 51 11.47 -28.06 -4.74
C VAL A 51 10.86 -28.65 -3.47
N GLY A 52 11.70 -28.90 -2.46
CA GLY A 52 11.28 -29.49 -1.19
C GLY A 52 10.42 -28.52 -0.36
N GLY A 53 9.10 -28.58 -0.50
CA GLY A 53 8.16 -27.82 0.32
C GLY A 53 7.96 -26.35 -0.10
N LEU A 54 8.41 -25.97 -1.30
CA LEU A 54 8.15 -24.64 -1.84
C LEU A 54 6.66 -24.47 -2.12
N LYS A 55 6.08 -23.37 -1.63
CA LYS A 55 4.65 -23.06 -1.78
C LYS A 55 4.46 -21.75 -2.51
N VAL A 56 3.33 -21.62 -3.19
CA VAL A 56 2.87 -20.32 -3.72
C VAL A 56 2.70 -19.35 -2.55
N GLY A 57 3.23 -18.14 -2.69
CA GLY A 57 3.28 -17.14 -1.63
C GLY A 57 4.49 -17.24 -0.70
N ALA A 58 5.37 -18.23 -0.85
CA ALA A 58 6.60 -18.29 -0.07
C ALA A 58 7.48 -17.05 -0.36
N PRO A 59 8.12 -16.45 0.66
CA PRO A 59 9.02 -15.30 0.47
C PRO A 59 10.28 -15.71 -0.28
N VAL A 60 10.72 -14.85 -1.19
CA VAL A 60 11.95 -14.99 -1.97
C VAL A 60 12.99 -14.04 -1.38
N PHE A 61 14.13 -14.58 -0.96
CA PHE A 61 15.23 -13.81 -0.40
C PHE A 61 16.35 -13.62 -1.43
N LEU A 62 16.90 -12.42 -1.50
CA LEU A 62 18.10 -12.09 -2.26
C LEU A 62 19.11 -11.48 -1.30
N ALA A 63 20.25 -12.15 -1.12
CA ALA A 63 21.31 -11.73 -0.20
C ALA A 63 20.81 -11.42 1.24
N GLY A 64 19.81 -12.17 1.73
CA GLY A 64 19.24 -12.00 3.07
C GLY A 64 18.10 -10.97 3.18
N VAL A 65 17.71 -10.32 2.08
CA VAL A 65 16.58 -9.38 2.05
C VAL A 65 15.40 -10.01 1.30
N GLU A 66 14.19 -9.91 1.85
CA GLU A 66 12.97 -10.34 1.17
C GLU A 66 12.69 -9.42 -0.03
N VAL A 67 12.71 -9.98 -1.24
CA VAL A 67 12.55 -9.24 -2.51
C VAL A 67 11.23 -9.53 -3.22
N GLY A 68 10.49 -10.55 -2.80
CA GLY A 68 9.20 -10.89 -3.41
C GLY A 68 8.63 -12.19 -2.90
N THR A 69 7.64 -12.72 -3.63
CA THR A 69 6.96 -13.98 -3.30
C THR A 69 6.83 -14.88 -4.52
N VAL A 70 6.75 -16.19 -4.29
CA VAL A 70 6.52 -17.18 -5.36
C VAL A 70 5.11 -17.01 -5.93
N ASN A 71 5.01 -16.63 -7.21
CA ASN A 71 3.72 -16.42 -7.88
C ASN A 71 3.05 -17.72 -8.35
N SER A 72 3.81 -18.67 -8.88
CA SER A 72 3.29 -19.91 -9.46
C SER A 72 4.36 -20.99 -9.51
N LEU A 73 3.94 -22.24 -9.35
CA LEU A 73 4.77 -23.44 -9.51
C LEU A 73 4.18 -24.29 -10.63
N SER A 74 5.01 -24.72 -11.56
CA SER A 74 4.63 -25.61 -12.66
C SER A 74 5.64 -26.75 -12.71
N PHE A 75 5.13 -27.97 -12.86
CA PHE A 75 5.92 -29.18 -13.04
C PHE A 75 5.82 -29.54 -14.53
N THR A 76 6.95 -29.53 -15.23
CA THR A 76 7.10 -30.03 -16.60
C THR A 76 7.81 -31.37 -16.57
#